data_AF-A0A2G6KGB2-F1
#
_entry.id   AF-A0A2G6KGB2-F1
#
_cell.length_a   1.000
_cell.length_b   1.000
_cell.length_c   1.000
_cell.angle_alpha   90.00
_cell.angle_beta   90.00
_cell.angle_gamma   90.00
#
_symmetry.space_group_name_H-M   'P 1'
#
loop_
_entity.id
_entity.type
_entity.pdbx_description
1 polymer ?
#
loop_
_entity_poly.entity_id
_entity_poly.type
_entity_poly.pdbx_seq_one_letter_code
_entity_poly.pdbx_strand_id
1 'polypeptide(L)'
;MMAGPLSDRFGRKQILVGMLTIFPLMMWGFILSSGVWTLPLLIVLGIFQFWVRPVMLAIVHGTNSDYPAYVNGIYMMINFVTNSVMILVMEMLSDAISLEHTFRVASTLSLYRVLLRSQITGKALVLGTIVSVSSQ
;
A
#
# COMPACT_ATOMS: atom_id res chain seq x y z
N MET A 1 17.25 -7.83 -4.10
CA MET A 1 17.39 -9.05 -3.28
C MET A 1 17.36 -8.80 -1.76
N MET A 2 17.07 -7.57 -1.28
CA MET A 2 16.98 -7.27 0.17
C MET A 2 15.56 -7.18 0.75
N ALA A 3 14.52 -7.08 -0.08
CA ALA A 3 13.13 -6.98 0.39
C ALA A 3 12.60 -8.30 0.99
N GLY A 4 13.04 -9.46 0.48
CA GLY A 4 12.62 -10.78 0.95
C GLY A 4 12.99 -11.06 2.41
N PRO A 5 14.29 -10.99 2.79
CA PRO A 5 14.73 -11.26 4.16
C PRO A 5 14.17 -10.28 5.20
N LEU A 6 13.99 -9.01 4.84
CA LEU A 6 13.39 -8.00 5.72
C LEU A 6 11.88 -8.25 5.91
N SER A 7 11.19 -8.64 4.82
CA SER A 7 9.78 -9.03 4.83
C SER A 7 9.48 -10.28 5.63
N ASP A 8 10.41 -11.22 5.65
CA ASP A 8 10.26 -12.50 6.35
C ASP A 8 10.49 -12.37 7.85
N ARG A 9 11.33 -11.41 8.31
CA ARG A 9 11.57 -11.19 9.75
C ARG A 9 10.49 -10.40 10.48
N PHE A 10 9.87 -9.41 9.83
CA PHE A 10 8.84 -8.55 10.44
C PHE A 10 7.40 -9.00 10.13
N GLY A 11 7.22 -10.01 9.29
CA GLY A 11 5.90 -10.44 8.83
C GLY A 11 5.42 -9.62 7.63
N ARG A 12 5.23 -10.31 6.50
CA ARG A 12 4.93 -9.73 5.18
C ARG A 12 3.73 -8.78 5.19
N LYS A 13 2.69 -9.10 5.98
CA LYS A 13 1.49 -8.26 6.15
C LYS A 13 1.78 -6.95 6.90
N GLN A 14 2.68 -6.95 7.89
CA GLN A 14 3.00 -5.74 8.66
C GLN A 14 3.77 -4.74 7.82
N ILE A 15 4.71 -5.22 6.99
CA ILE A 15 5.45 -4.36 6.06
C ILE A 15 4.54 -3.76 5.00
N LEU A 16 3.56 -4.50 4.51
CA LEU A 16 2.59 -3.97 3.56
C LEU A 16 1.74 -2.84 4.15
N VAL A 17 1.32 -2.98 5.41
CA VAL A 17 0.61 -1.93 6.16
C VAL A 17 1.50 -0.73 6.44
N GLY A 18 2.75 -0.96 6.82
CA GLY A 18 3.74 0.10 7.02
C GLY A 18 3.95 0.91 5.75
N MET A 19 4.13 0.23 4.61
CA MET A 19 4.26 0.87 3.29
C MET A 19 3.01 1.67 2.92
N LEU A 20 1.81 1.11 3.12
CA LEU A 20 0.55 1.83 2.87
C LEU A 20 0.42 3.12 3.68
N THR A 21 1.12 3.23 4.81
CA THR A 21 1.12 4.42 5.68
C THR A 21 2.24 5.39 5.34
N ILE A 22 3.45 4.87 5.15
CA ILE A 22 4.66 5.66 4.88
C ILE A 22 4.57 6.33 3.51
N PHE A 23 4.06 5.63 2.49
CA PHE A 23 3.99 6.13 1.13
C PHE A 23 3.17 7.43 1.00
N PRO A 24 1.90 7.51 1.46
CA PRO A 24 1.14 8.76 1.38
C PRO A 24 1.69 9.86 2.29
N LEU A 25 2.35 9.52 3.40
CA LEU A 25 3.04 10.49 4.25
C LEU A 25 4.23 11.13 3.51
N MET A 26 5.04 10.30 2.85
CA MET A 26 6.17 10.75 2.03
C MET A 26 5.68 11.56 0.82
N MET A 27 4.55 11.17 0.24
CA MET A 27 3.91 11.90 -0.86
C MET A 27 3.43 13.29 -0.43
N TRP A 28 2.90 13.42 0.79
CA TRP A 28 2.60 14.72 1.38
C TRP A 28 3.85 15.58 1.56
N GLY A 29 4.94 14.98 2.02
CA GLY A 29 6.25 15.64 2.08
C GLY A 29 6.71 16.14 0.71
N PHE A 30 6.46 15.36 -0.35
CA PHE A 30 6.81 15.72 -1.72
C PHE A 30 6.00 16.90 -2.24
N ILE A 31 4.67 16.91 -2.02
CA ILE A 31 3.77 17.99 -2.43
C ILE A 31 4.16 19.32 -1.76
N LEU A 32 4.63 19.28 -0.51
CA LEU A 32 5.06 20.47 0.23
C LEU A 32 6.51 20.87 -0.07
N SER A 33 7.30 19.97 -0.66
CA SER A 33 8.70 20.24 -0.99
C SER A 33 8.81 21.08 -2.24
N SER A 34 9.76 22.02 -2.25
CA SER A 34 10.13 22.79 -3.43
C SER A 34 11.65 22.87 -3.55
N GLY A 35 12.14 23.07 -4.78
CA GLY A 35 13.56 23.18 -5.07
C GLY A 35 14.33 21.86 -4.89
N VAL A 36 15.53 21.94 -4.31
CA VAL A 36 16.52 20.84 -4.27
C VAL A 36 16.03 19.62 -3.47
N TRP A 37 15.10 19.81 -2.52
CA TRP A 37 14.54 18.73 -1.69
C TRP A 37 13.57 17.80 -2.43
N THR A 38 13.06 18.23 -3.58
CA THR A 38 12.14 17.45 -4.43
C THR A 38 12.81 16.17 -4.95
N LEU A 39 14.07 16.27 -5.37
CA LEU A 39 14.83 15.18 -5.99
C LEU A 39 15.11 14.03 -5.01
N PRO A 40 15.65 14.27 -3.79
CA PRO A 40 15.80 13.24 -2.78
C PRO A 40 14.48 12.56 -2.42
N LEU A 41 13.39 13.32 -2.27
CA LEU A 41 12.08 12.73 -1.95
C LEU A 41 11.56 11.82 -3.06
N LEU A 42 11.74 12.19 -4.34
CA LEU A 42 11.40 11.34 -5.48
C LEU A 42 12.21 10.04 -5.49
N ILE A 43 13.51 10.10 -5.20
CA ILE A 43 14.36 8.90 -5.13
C ILE A 43 13.85 7.96 -4.04
N VAL A 44 13.56 8.50 -2.86
CA VAL A 44 13.04 7.71 -1.73
C VAL A 44 11.68 7.11 -2.11
N LEU A 45 10.74 7.88 -2.64
CA LEU A 45 9.44 7.39 -3.12
C LEU A 45 9.60 6.27 -4.16
N GLY A 46 10.51 6.43 -5.12
CA GLY A 46 10.81 5.42 -6.13
C GLY A 46 11.34 4.11 -5.54
N ILE A 47 12.22 4.19 -4.53
CA ILE A 47 12.74 3.02 -3.82
C ILE A 47 11.58 2.30 -3.11
N PHE A 48 10.75 3.02 -2.35
CA PHE A 48 9.60 2.40 -1.67
C PHE A 48 8.64 1.73 -2.66
N GLN A 49 8.39 2.35 -3.82
CA GLN A 49 7.53 1.78 -4.85
C GLN A 49 8.10 0.49 -5.43
N PHE A 50 9.42 0.41 -5.58
CA PHE A 50 10.08 -0.81 -6.02
C PHE A 50 9.90 -1.96 -5.03
N TRP A 51 9.85 -1.69 -3.73
CA TRP A 51 9.77 -2.70 -2.66
C TRP A 51 8.41 -3.36 -2.52
N VAL A 52 7.32 -2.70 -2.91
CA VAL A 52 5.96 -3.29 -2.81
C VAL A 52 5.82 -4.55 -3.66
N ARG A 53 6.40 -4.55 -4.86
CA ARG A 53 6.33 -5.67 -5.82
C ARG A 53 6.91 -6.99 -5.29
N PRO A 54 8.17 -7.06 -4.80
CA PRO A 54 8.72 -8.29 -4.27
C PRO A 54 8.02 -8.76 -2.99
N VAL A 55 7.50 -7.84 -2.16
CA VAL A 55 6.72 -8.21 -0.95
C VAL A 55 5.39 -8.86 -1.34
N MET A 56 4.66 -8.29 -2.29
CA MET A 56 3.41 -8.88 -2.80
C MET A 56 3.65 -10.26 -3.42
N LEU A 57 4.68 -10.40 -4.26
CA LEU A 57 5.05 -11.69 -4.82
C LEU A 57 5.42 -12.72 -3.75
N ALA A 58 6.15 -12.31 -2.70
CA ALA A 58 6.44 -13.20 -1.59
C ALA A 58 5.17 -13.65 -0.86
N ILE A 59 4.17 -12.78 -0.66
CA ILE A 59 2.90 -13.18 -0.04
C ILE A 59 2.16 -14.21 -0.90
N VAL A 60 2.07 -13.95 -2.21
CA VAL A 60 1.38 -14.84 -3.15
C VAL A 60 2.08 -16.18 -3.29
N HIS A 61 3.40 -16.22 -3.35
CA HIS A 61 4.15 -17.48 -3.38
C HIS A 61 4.19 -18.18 -2.01
N GLY A 62 3.88 -17.46 -0.93
CA GLY A 62 3.78 -18.02 0.42
C GLY A 62 2.46 -18.75 0.70
N THR A 63 1.46 -18.63 -0.18
CA THR A 63 0.25 -19.45 -0.07
C THR A 63 0.54 -20.84 -0.64
N ASN A 64 0.54 -21.87 0.20
CA ASN A 64 0.61 -23.28 -0.21
C ASN A 64 -0.64 -23.63 -1.04
N SER A 65 -0.57 -23.37 -2.34
CA SER A 65 -1.58 -23.76 -3.31
C SER A 65 -1.07 -24.97 -4.08
N ASP A 66 -1.95 -25.94 -4.31
CA ASP A 66 -1.65 -27.11 -5.14
C ASP A 66 -1.35 -26.75 -6.60
N TYR A 67 -1.70 -25.51 -7.01
CA TYR A 67 -1.53 -24.99 -8.38
C TYR A 67 -0.83 -23.62 -8.39
N PRO A 68 0.49 -23.55 -8.18
CA PRO A 68 1.23 -22.28 -8.07
C PRO A 68 1.20 -21.44 -9.36
N ALA A 69 1.22 -22.09 -10.53
CA ALA A 69 1.14 -21.40 -11.82
C ALA A 69 -0.22 -20.70 -12.02
N TYR A 70 -1.31 -21.33 -11.58
CA TYR A 70 -2.66 -20.76 -11.65
C TYR A 70 -2.79 -19.52 -10.75
N VAL A 71 -2.30 -19.61 -9.52
CA VAL A 71 -2.30 -18.49 -8.57
C VAL A 71 -1.49 -17.31 -9.11
N ASN A 72 -0.32 -17.56 -9.69
CA ASN A 72 0.48 -16.51 -10.32
C ASN A 72 -0.24 -15.88 -11.52
N GLY A 73 -0.92 -16.68 -12.35
CA GLY A 73 -1.73 -16.18 -13.47
C GLY A 73 -2.84 -15.22 -13.00
N ILE A 74 -3.60 -15.61 -11.97
CA ILE A 74 -4.62 -14.74 -11.35
C ILE A 74 -3.98 -13.47 -10.78
N TYR A 75 -2.86 -13.60 -10.07
CA TYR A 75 -2.15 -12.45 -9.51
C TYR A 75 -1.74 -11.46 -10.61
N MET A 76 -1.17 -11.94 -11.71
CA MET A 76 -0.80 -11.08 -12.84
C MET A 76 -2.02 -10.41 -13.47
N MET A 77 -3.12 -11.15 -13.67
CA MET A 77 -4.37 -10.60 -14.20
C MET A 77 -4.92 -9.47 -13.30
N ILE A 78 -4.99 -9.69 -11.99
CA ILE A 78 -5.47 -8.68 -11.04
C ILE A 78 -4.57 -7.44 -11.07
N ASN A 79 -3.24 -7.61 -11.06
CA ASN A 79 -2.32 -6.47 -11.13
C ASN A 79 -2.45 -5.70 -12.44
N PHE A 80 -2.60 -6.40 -13.57
CA PHE A 80 -2.77 -5.76 -14.86
C PHE A 80 -4.03 -4.91 -14.89
N VAL A 81 -5.19 -5.49 -14.60
CA VAL A 81 -6.47 -4.77 -14.60
C VAL A 81 -6.45 -3.61 -13.61
N THR A 82 -5.94 -3.82 -12.40
CA THR A 82 -5.87 -2.77 -11.37
C THR A 82 -4.98 -1.62 -11.82
N ASN A 83 -3.80 -1.89 -12.36
CA ASN A 83 -2.88 -0.85 -12.82
C ASN A 83 -3.44 -0.10 -14.03
N SER A 84 -4.03 -0.81 -15.00
CA SER A 84 -4.63 -0.18 -16.18
C SER A 84 -5.77 0.76 -15.79
N VAL A 85 -6.70 0.32 -14.93
CA VAL A 85 -7.79 1.17 -14.45
C VAL A 85 -7.25 2.35 -13.65
N MET A 86 -6.28 2.13 -12.75
CA MET A 86 -5.75 3.21 -11.93
C MET A 86 -4.99 4.26 -12.72
N ILE A 87 -4.18 3.87 -13.71
CA ILE A 87 -3.50 4.83 -14.57
C ILE A 87 -4.53 5.67 -15.31
N LEU A 88 -5.53 5.05 -15.95
CA LEU A 88 -6.58 5.80 -16.66
C LEU A 88 -7.29 6.81 -15.75
N VAL A 89 -7.70 6.39 -14.55
CA VAL A 89 -8.37 7.28 -13.59
C VAL A 89 -7.44 8.42 -13.16
N MET A 90 -6.17 8.13 -12.89
CA MET A 90 -5.21 9.14 -12.44
C MET A 90 -4.87 10.15 -13.54
N GLU A 91 -4.66 9.70 -14.78
CA GLU A 91 -4.41 10.58 -15.92
C GLU A 91 -5.63 11.48 -16.19
N MET A 92 -6.85 10.92 -16.19
CA MET A 92 -8.08 11.70 -16.36
C MET A 92 -8.25 12.77 -15.28
N LEU A 93 -7.93 12.45 -14.02
CA LEU A 93 -7.98 13.42 -12.92
C LEU A 93 -6.88 14.48 -13.05
N SER A 94 -5.69 14.06 -13.47
CA SER A 94 -4.55 14.95 -13.67
C SER A 94 -4.82 15.98 -14.78
N ASP A 95 -5.38 15.54 -15.89
CA ASP A 95 -5.75 16.41 -17.01
C ASP A 95 -6.86 17.40 -16.62
N ALA A 96 -7.78 17.00 -15.72
CA ALA A 96 -8.90 17.83 -15.31
C ALA A 96 -8.56 18.85 -14.21
N ILE A 97 -7.73 18.47 -13.22
CA ILE A 97 -7.55 19.22 -11.97
C ILE A 97 -6.09 19.65 -11.73
N SER A 98 -5.19 19.41 -12.69
CA SER A 98 -3.73 19.51 -12.52
C SER A 98 -3.14 18.42 -11.61
N LEU A 99 -1.89 18.10 -11.89
CA LEU A 99 -1.13 16.99 -11.31
C LEU A 99 -0.90 17.18 -9.80
N GLU A 100 -0.66 18.43 -9.36
CA GLU A 100 -0.47 18.76 -7.95
C GLU A 100 -1.74 18.48 -7.11
N HIS A 101 -2.90 18.95 -7.57
CA HIS A 101 -4.16 18.73 -6.85
C HIS A 101 -4.57 17.27 -6.85
N THR A 102 -4.34 16.56 -7.96
CA THR A 102 -4.61 15.13 -8.07
C THR A 102 -3.82 14.34 -7.03
N PHE A 103 -2.53 14.63 -6.87
CA PHE A 103 -1.72 14.00 -5.83
C PHE A 103 -2.15 14.38 -4.42
N ARG A 104 -2.60 15.62 -4.19
CA ARG A 104 -3.10 16.06 -2.89
C ARG A 104 -4.41 15.34 -2.51
N VAL A 105 -5.31 15.10 -3.45
CA VAL A 105 -6.53 14.31 -3.24
C VAL A 105 -6.21 12.83 -3.04
N ALA A 106 -5.29 12.27 -3.83
CA ALA A 106 -4.90 10.87 -3.70
C ALA A 106 -4.21 10.57 -2.35
N SER A 107 -3.32 11.45 -1.90
CA SER A 107 -2.61 11.28 -0.62
C SER A 107 -3.55 11.39 0.57
N THR A 108 -4.48 12.35 0.57
CA THR A 108 -5.50 12.50 1.63
C THR A 108 -6.44 11.30 1.69
N LEU A 109 -6.94 10.83 0.54
CA LEU A 109 -7.79 9.64 0.48
C LEU A 109 -7.08 8.38 0.97
N SER A 110 -5.79 8.23 0.64
CA SER A 110 -4.97 7.11 1.11
C SER A 110 -4.77 7.13 2.64
N LEU A 111 -4.45 8.29 3.20
CA LEU A 111 -4.35 8.45 4.67
C LEU A 111 -5.69 8.17 5.36
N TYR A 112 -6.80 8.63 4.79
CA TYR A 112 -8.13 8.36 5.30
C TYR A 112 -8.43 6.86 5.38
N ARG A 113 -8.05 6.09 4.34
CA ARG A 113 -8.20 4.63 4.33
C ARG A 113 -7.37 3.93 5.40
N VAL A 114 -6.14 4.38 5.62
CA VAL A 114 -5.27 3.83 6.68
C VAL A 114 -5.83 4.13 8.07
N LEU A 115 -6.35 5.35 8.28
CA LEU A 115 -7.00 5.74 9.53
C LEU A 115 -8.28 4.91 9.78
N LEU A 116 -9.11 4.71 8.76
CA LEU A 116 -10.30 3.87 8.87
C LEU A 116 -9.91 2.43 9.29
N ARG A 117 -8.83 1.89 8.70
CA ARG A 117 -8.33 0.56 9.04
C ARG A 117 -7.86 0.47 10.49
N SER A 118 -7.19 1.49 11.04
CA SER A 118 -6.77 1.48 12.45
C SER A 118 -7.98 1.50 13.39
N GLN A 119 -9.03 2.25 13.03
CA GLN A 119 -10.29 2.31 13.79
C GLN A 119 -11.05 0.96 13.78
N ILE A 120 -11.13 0.29 12.62
CA ILE A 120 -11.81 -1.01 12.51
C ILE A 120 -11.04 -2.10 13.27
N THR A 121 -9.71 -2.08 13.18
CA THR A 121 -8.84 -3.04 13.90
C THR A 121 -8.93 -2.84 15.42
N GLY A 122 -9.00 -1.58 15.88
CA GLY A 122 -9.24 -1.25 17.28
C GLY A 122 -10.60 -1.72 17.79
N LYS A 123 -11.67 -1.53 17.00
CA LYS A 123 -13.02 -2.01 17.34
C LYS A 123 -13.12 -3.54 17.37
N ALA A 124 -12.44 -4.25 16.47
CA ALA A 124 -12.40 -5.71 16.46
C ALA A 124 -11.70 -6.29 17.70
N LEU A 125 -10.65 -5.64 18.20
CA LEU A 125 -9.97 -6.00 19.44
C LEU A 125 -10.86 -5.80 20.67
N VAL A 126 -11.58 -4.69 20.75
CA VAL A 126 -12.50 -4.40 21.87
C VAL A 126 -13.69 -5.38 21.89
N LEU A 127 -14.28 -5.71 20.73
CA LEU A 127 -15.36 -6.69 20.63
C LEU A 127 -14.90 -8.13 20.99
N GLY A 128 -13.68 -8.51 20.63
CA GLY A 128 -13.10 -9.80 21.04
C GLY A 128 -12.93 -9.93 22.55
N THR A 129 -12.55 -8.85 23.23
CA THR A 129 -12.43 -8.83 24.70
C THR A 129 -13.81 -8.90 25.37
N ILE A 130 -14.83 -8.23 24.84
CA ILE A 130 -16.18 -8.24 25.43
C ILE A 130 -16.84 -9.63 25.27
N VAL A 131 -16.65 -10.30 24.13
CA VAL A 131 -17.16 -11.67 23.91
C VAL A 131 -16.42 -12.70 24.77
N SER A 132 -15.12 -12.51 25.02
CA SER A 132 -14.33 -13.35 25.93
C SER A 132 -14.71 -13.17 27.41
N VAL A 133 -15.28 -12.02 27.78
CA VAL A 133 -15.70 -11.71 29.17
C VAL A 133 -17.17 -12.12 29.41
N SER A 134 -17.99 -12.21 28.35
CA SER A 134 -19.39 -12.64 28.42
C SER A 134 -19.59 -14.17 28.37
N SER A 135 -18.52 -14.95 28.18
CA SER A 135 -18.56 -16.43 28.14
C SER A 135 -17.90 -17.10 29.36
N GLN A 136 -17.61 -16.32 30.40
CA GLN A 136 -17.29 -16.80 31.75
C GLN A 136 -18.43 -16.43 32.70
#